data_AF-A0AAD6SJB5-F1
#
_entry.id   AF-A0AAD6SJB5-F1
#
_cell.length_a   1.000
_cell.length_b   1.000
_cell.length_c   1.000
_cell.angle_alpha   90.00
_cell.angle_beta   90.00
_cell.angle_gamma   90.00
#
_symmetry.space_group_name_H-M   'P 1'
#
loop_
_entity.id
_entity.type
_entity.pdbx_description
1 polymer ?
#
loop_
_entity_poly.entity_id
_entity_poly.type
_entity_poly.pdbx_seq_one_letter_code
_entity_poly.pdbx_strand_id
1 'polypeptide(L)'
;MQHTSFLAKEEPLDALCHHFSLAKAVFPASTPLQPTFDMQMIGPISRMPTHVLAVLPADNNPNIPPLMVPVDAALYHQSFGNVGILPQVAPGTAPPAPHLGPGAQLPTVTLAVVPVNAPHTLSLALLLLFGLGLETDRNLLAARVLPSVVIEEFPNAVEMARVMSRLAEPQFDWYLRYNQGLWKNILAFAPHDTALVELVRTTYKVVADARRMRVRRW
;
A
#
# COMPACT_ATOMS: atom_id res chain seq x y z
N MET A 1 -19.07 -12.32 11.74
CA MET A 1 -19.32 -11.46 10.57
C MET A 1 -18.25 -11.76 9.54
N GLN A 2 -18.62 -12.13 8.31
CA GLN A 2 -17.64 -12.36 7.23
C GLN A 2 -17.01 -11.00 6.88
N HIS A 3 -15.70 -10.88 7.09
CA HIS A 3 -14.95 -9.70 6.66
C HIS A 3 -14.93 -9.69 5.14
N THR A 4 -15.67 -8.77 4.51
CA THR A 4 -15.68 -8.65 3.06
C THR A 4 -14.38 -7.95 2.64
N SER A 5 -13.52 -8.66 1.93
CA SER A 5 -12.29 -8.08 1.38
C SER A 5 -12.63 -7.14 0.21
N PHE A 6 -12.27 -5.86 0.33
CA PHE A 6 -12.34 -4.91 -0.78
C PHE A 6 -11.28 -5.21 -1.84
N LEU A 7 -10.11 -5.71 -1.43
CA LEU A 7 -8.98 -6.03 -2.31
C LEU A 7 -9.30 -7.13 -3.33
N ALA A 8 -10.32 -7.95 -3.08
CA ALA A 8 -10.80 -8.95 -4.04
C ALA A 8 -11.37 -8.35 -5.33
N LYS A 9 -11.82 -7.09 -5.30
CA LYS A 9 -12.49 -6.42 -6.44
C LYS A 9 -11.82 -5.11 -6.87
N GLU A 10 -10.98 -4.54 -6.01
CA GLU A 10 -10.47 -3.18 -6.16
C GLU A 10 -8.94 -3.15 -6.15
N GLU A 11 -8.37 -2.06 -6.64
CA GLU A 11 -6.93 -1.83 -6.51
C GLU A 11 -6.54 -1.51 -5.05
N PRO A 12 -5.29 -1.77 -4.62
CA PRO A 12 -4.90 -1.64 -3.22
C PRO A 12 -5.17 -0.25 -2.60
N LEU A 13 -4.99 0.82 -3.35
CA LEU A 13 -5.25 2.18 -2.86
C LEU A 13 -6.75 2.44 -2.66
N ASP A 14 -7.57 1.98 -3.60
CA ASP A 14 -9.01 2.12 -3.56
C ASP A 14 -9.60 1.33 -2.38
N ALA A 15 -9.17 0.07 -2.20
CA ALA A 15 -9.53 -0.76 -1.06
C ALA A 15 -9.13 -0.12 0.29
N LEU A 16 -7.93 0.47 0.36
CA LEU A 16 -7.45 1.15 1.57
C LEU A 16 -8.32 2.36 1.90
N CYS A 17 -8.65 3.21 0.92
CA CYS A 17 -9.56 4.33 1.11
C CYS A 17 -10.95 3.87 1.56
N HIS A 18 -11.47 2.78 0.99
CA HIS A 18 -12.76 2.19 1.37
C HIS A 18 -12.80 1.66 2.81
N HIS A 19 -11.70 1.10 3.33
CA HIS A 19 -11.61 0.72 4.74
C HIS A 19 -11.82 1.91 5.71
N PHE A 20 -11.43 3.11 5.29
CA PHE A 20 -11.64 4.35 6.03
C PHE A 20 -12.92 5.10 5.61
N SER A 21 -13.75 4.51 4.74
CA SER A 21 -14.96 5.12 4.19
C SER A 21 -14.71 6.44 3.45
N LEU A 22 -13.55 6.57 2.81
CA LEU A 22 -13.14 7.73 2.03
C LEU A 22 -13.06 7.43 0.53
N ALA A 23 -13.34 8.43 -0.28
CA ALA A 23 -13.04 8.41 -1.70
C ALA A 23 -11.53 8.56 -1.89
N LYS A 24 -11.00 7.84 -2.88
CA LYS A 24 -9.65 8.09 -3.38
C LYS A 24 -9.59 9.51 -3.96
N ALA A 25 -8.69 10.32 -3.44
CA ALA A 25 -8.47 11.67 -3.92
C ALA A 25 -7.33 11.71 -4.94
N VAL A 26 -7.47 12.56 -5.95
CA VAL A 26 -6.41 12.86 -6.91
C VAL A 26 -5.78 14.20 -6.52
N PHE A 27 -4.49 14.19 -6.21
CA PHE A 27 -3.75 15.41 -5.94
C PHE A 27 -3.28 16.03 -7.27
N PRO A 28 -3.58 17.32 -7.56
CA PRO A 28 -3.17 17.93 -8.81
C PRO A 28 -1.65 18.06 -8.91
N ALA A 29 -1.09 17.76 -10.09
CA ALA A 29 0.33 17.99 -10.36
C ALA A 29 0.68 19.48 -10.17
N SER A 30 1.91 19.76 -9.73
CA SER A 30 2.45 21.12 -9.55
C SER A 30 1.76 21.98 -8.47
N THR A 31 0.89 21.40 -7.64
CA THR A 31 0.32 22.09 -6.47
C THR A 31 1.22 21.88 -5.24
N PRO A 32 1.55 22.93 -4.47
CA PRO A 32 2.34 22.73 -3.25
C PRO A 32 1.53 21.96 -2.21
N LEU A 33 2.18 20.99 -1.54
CA LEU A 33 1.58 20.25 -0.43
C LEU A 33 1.19 21.22 0.69
N GLN A 34 -0.08 21.15 1.07
CA GLN A 34 -0.65 21.90 2.19
C GLN A 34 -0.49 21.08 3.49
N PRO A 35 -0.52 21.72 4.67
CA PRO A 35 -0.42 21.00 5.95
C PRO A 35 -1.65 20.12 6.24
N THR A 36 -2.77 20.39 5.58
CA THR A 36 -4.00 19.62 5.69
C THR A 36 -4.55 19.30 4.31
N PHE A 37 -5.35 18.23 4.23
CA PHE A 37 -5.98 17.81 2.99
C PHE A 37 -7.36 17.24 3.25
N ASP A 38 -8.27 17.58 2.35
CA ASP A 38 -9.67 17.25 2.44
C ASP A 38 -9.95 15.96 1.67
N MET A 39 -10.54 14.98 2.35
CA MET A 39 -10.97 13.72 1.75
C MET A 39 -12.49 13.58 1.87
N GLN A 40 -13.12 13.33 0.73
CA GLN A 40 -14.57 13.14 0.65
C GLN A 40 -14.94 11.78 1.24
N MET A 41 -16.02 11.74 2.02
CA MET A 41 -16.57 10.50 2.55
C MET A 41 -17.51 9.84 1.55
N ILE A 42 -17.51 8.51 1.53
CA ILE A 42 -18.36 7.70 0.64
C ILE A 42 -19.35 6.81 1.41
N GLY A 43 -19.28 6.79 2.74
CA GLY A 43 -20.12 5.94 3.56
C GLY A 43 -19.96 6.20 5.07
N PRO A 44 -20.65 5.41 5.91
CA PRO A 44 -20.49 5.50 7.35
C PRO A 44 -19.06 5.14 7.76
N ILE A 45 -18.48 5.91 8.67
CA ILE A 45 -17.10 5.69 9.13
C ILE A 45 -17.07 4.47 10.05
N SER A 46 -16.34 3.43 9.63
CA SER A 46 -16.00 2.33 10.55
C SER A 46 -14.81 2.70 11.43
N ARG A 47 -13.86 3.46 10.87
CA ARG A 47 -12.62 3.89 11.51
C ARG A 47 -12.20 5.23 10.94
N MET A 48 -11.95 6.21 11.80
CA MET A 48 -11.54 7.55 11.36
C MET A 48 -10.02 7.58 11.15
N PRO A 49 -9.51 7.88 9.95
CA PRO A 49 -8.09 8.15 9.77
C PRO A 49 -7.73 9.45 10.48
N THR A 50 -6.48 9.53 10.92
CA THR A 50 -5.95 10.71 11.65
C THR A 50 -5.11 11.60 10.76
N HIS A 51 -4.46 11.00 9.76
CA HIS A 51 -3.52 11.66 8.86
C HIS A 51 -3.76 11.15 7.44
N VAL A 52 -3.20 11.88 6.48
CA VAL A 52 -2.98 11.41 5.13
C VAL A 52 -1.49 11.44 4.83
N LEU A 53 -0.97 10.31 4.39
CA LEU A 53 0.39 10.24 3.86
C LEU A 53 0.38 10.81 2.45
N ALA A 54 1.14 11.88 2.23
CA ALA A 54 1.47 12.35 0.90
C ALA A 54 2.70 11.57 0.42
N VAL A 55 2.45 10.48 -0.29
CA VAL A 55 3.49 9.53 -0.72
C VAL A 55 4.17 10.06 -1.97
N LEU A 56 5.42 10.45 -1.80
CA LEU A 56 6.27 10.99 -2.84
C LEU A 56 7.15 9.86 -3.43
N PRO A 57 7.44 9.91 -4.74
CA PRO A 57 8.40 8.98 -5.34
C PRO A 57 9.80 9.27 -4.80
N ALA A 58 10.62 8.23 -4.65
CA ALA A 58 11.96 8.35 -4.06
C ALA A 58 12.92 9.27 -4.85
N ASP A 59 12.64 9.53 -6.13
CA ASP A 59 13.39 10.46 -6.98
C ASP A 59 12.95 11.92 -6.81
N ASN A 60 11.95 12.19 -5.96
CA ASN A 60 11.33 13.50 -5.74
C ASN A 60 10.96 14.22 -7.05
N ASN A 61 10.57 13.47 -8.08
CA ASN A 61 10.17 14.06 -9.36
C ASN A 61 8.91 14.92 -9.17
N PRO A 62 9.00 16.26 -9.32
CA PRO A 62 7.87 17.16 -9.05
C PRO A 62 6.73 17.02 -10.05
N ASN A 63 6.95 16.35 -11.18
CA ASN A 63 5.94 16.10 -12.21
C ASN A 63 5.02 14.91 -11.86
N ILE A 64 5.39 14.10 -10.87
CA ILE A 64 4.56 12.98 -10.41
C ILE A 64 3.78 13.45 -9.18
N PRO A 65 2.44 13.53 -9.26
CA PRO A 65 1.66 13.94 -8.11
C PRO A 65 1.78 12.91 -6.97
N PRO A 66 1.81 13.36 -5.70
CA PRO A 66 1.84 12.47 -4.56
C PRO A 66 0.57 11.60 -4.51
N LEU A 67 0.73 10.36 -4.07
CA LEU A 67 -0.43 9.53 -3.70
C LEU A 67 -0.88 9.92 -2.30
N MET A 68 -2.16 10.26 -2.16
CA MET A 68 -2.77 10.60 -0.88
C MET A 68 -3.35 9.34 -0.25
N VAL A 69 -2.74 8.88 0.85
CA VAL A 69 -3.09 7.60 1.49
C VAL A 69 -3.56 7.84 2.93
N PRO A 70 -4.85 7.63 3.25
CA PRO A 70 -5.35 7.83 4.61
C PRO A 70 -4.74 6.81 5.58
N VAL A 71 -4.43 7.25 6.81
CA VAL A 71 -3.85 6.38 7.83
C VAL A 71 -4.33 6.76 9.24
N ASP A 72 -4.56 5.73 10.04
CA ASP A 72 -4.72 5.83 11.50
C ASP A 72 -3.34 5.72 12.15
N ALA A 73 -2.87 6.80 12.78
CA ALA A 73 -1.54 6.87 13.38
C ALA A 73 -1.37 5.88 14.54
N ALA A 74 -2.43 5.64 15.32
CA ALA A 74 -2.37 4.67 16.41
C ALA A 74 -2.19 3.25 15.86
N LEU A 75 -2.94 2.91 14.81
CA LEU A 75 -2.79 1.63 14.12
C LEU A 75 -1.41 1.49 13.48
N TYR A 76 -0.92 2.55 12.85
CA TYR A 76 0.41 2.56 12.24
C TYR A 76 1.52 2.33 13.27
N HIS A 77 1.51 3.04 14.41
CA HIS A 77 2.52 2.87 15.46
C HIS A 77 2.48 1.48 16.11
N GLN A 78 1.32 0.82 16.13
CA GLN A 78 1.21 -0.58 16.59
C GLN A 78 1.77 -1.56 15.56
N SER A 79 1.61 -1.26 14.28
CA SER A 79 1.90 -2.18 13.17
C SER A 79 3.29 -2.02 12.55
N PHE A 80 3.94 -0.87 12.70
CA PHE A 80 5.20 -0.54 12.02
C PHE A 80 6.26 -0.04 13.01
N GLY A 81 7.50 -0.48 12.81
CA GLY A 81 8.62 -0.10 13.68
C GLY A 81 9.16 1.31 13.41
N ASN A 82 8.85 1.91 12.25
CA ASN A 82 9.30 3.26 11.91
C ASN A 82 8.36 4.33 12.46
N VAL A 83 8.32 4.45 13.78
CA VAL A 83 7.43 5.38 14.50
C VAL A 83 7.66 6.86 14.18
N GLY A 84 8.83 7.21 13.61
CA GLY A 84 9.19 8.59 13.27
C GLY A 84 8.49 9.15 12.03
N ILE A 85 7.79 8.32 11.25
CA ILE A 85 7.07 8.78 10.05
C ILE A 85 5.84 9.58 10.43
N LEU A 86 5.03 9.10 11.37
CA LEU A 86 3.82 9.79 11.81
C LEU A 86 4.07 10.48 13.16
N PRO A 87 3.74 11.78 13.29
CA PRO A 87 3.84 12.46 14.57
C PRO A 87 2.89 11.81 15.58
N GLN A 88 3.31 11.74 16.85
CA GLN A 88 2.40 11.29 17.90
C GLN A 88 1.29 12.32 18.10
N VAL A 89 0.04 11.87 18.06
CA VAL A 89 -1.11 12.71 18.37
C VAL A 89 -1.06 13.02 19.87
N ALA A 90 -1.15 14.29 20.24
CA ALA A 90 -1.11 14.68 21.64
C ALA A 90 -2.33 14.07 22.38
N PRO A 91 -2.16 13.53 23.60
CA PRO A 91 -3.28 12.99 24.38
C PRO A 91 -4.38 14.03 24.55
N GLY A 92 -5.63 13.66 24.25
CA GLY A 92 -6.80 14.55 24.33
C GLY A 92 -7.11 15.34 23.06
N THR A 93 -6.34 15.17 21.98
CA THR A 93 -6.70 15.74 20.67
C THR A 93 -7.97 15.06 20.15
N ALA A 94 -9.00 15.83 19.82
CA ALA A 94 -10.23 15.30 19.26
C ALA A 94 -9.94 14.66 17.88
N PRO A 95 -10.57 13.52 17.54
CA PRO A 95 -10.43 12.94 16.21
C PRO A 95 -10.97 13.91 15.14
N PRO A 96 -10.46 13.84 13.90
CA PRO A 96 -11.01 14.61 12.80
C PRO A 96 -12.52 14.41 12.70
N ALA A 97 -13.28 15.49 12.65
CA ALA A 97 -14.73 15.44 12.54
C ALA A 97 -15.16 15.67 11.09
N PRO A 98 -16.09 14.85 10.55
CA PRO A 98 -16.73 15.14 9.29
C PRO A 98 -17.42 16.49 9.33
N HIS A 99 -17.29 17.25 8.26
CA HIS A 99 -18.00 18.51 8.08
C HIS A 99 -18.49 18.62 6.64
N LEU A 100 -19.52 19.43 6.43
CA LEU A 100 -20.04 19.72 5.11
C LEU A 100 -19.37 21.00 4.61
N GLY A 101 -18.48 20.88 3.62
CA GLY A 101 -17.84 22.03 3.00
C GLY A 101 -18.85 22.91 2.23
N PRO A 102 -18.55 24.21 2.03
CA PRO A 102 -19.42 25.09 1.26
C PRO A 102 -19.57 24.59 -0.17
N GLY A 103 -20.78 24.22 -0.56
CA GLY A 103 -21.09 23.66 -1.90
C GLY A 103 -20.84 22.16 -2.06
N ALA A 104 -20.37 21.47 -1.02
CA ALA A 104 -20.19 20.02 -1.06
C ALA A 104 -21.53 19.30 -0.85
N GLN A 105 -21.81 18.30 -1.68
CA GLN A 105 -22.99 17.44 -1.51
C GLN A 105 -22.75 16.30 -0.51
N LEU A 106 -21.48 15.96 -0.28
CA LEU A 106 -21.07 14.86 0.59
C LEU A 106 -20.14 15.38 1.69
N PRO A 107 -20.22 14.79 2.90
CA PRO A 107 -19.35 15.19 4.01
C PRO A 107 -17.89 14.92 3.68
N THR A 108 -17.02 15.76 4.21
CA THR A 108 -15.57 15.75 3.99
C THR A 108 -14.87 15.71 5.35
N VAL A 109 -13.70 15.10 5.39
CA VAL A 109 -12.81 15.12 6.55
C VAL A 109 -11.50 15.81 6.18
N THR A 110 -11.08 16.76 7.01
CA THR A 110 -9.78 17.42 6.89
C THR A 110 -8.76 16.64 7.72
N LEU A 111 -7.71 16.14 7.07
CA LEU A 111 -6.67 15.33 7.69
C LEU A 111 -5.32 16.06 7.64
N ALA A 112 -4.50 15.86 8.67
CA ALA A 112 -3.13 16.37 8.67
C ALA A 112 -2.28 15.62 7.61
N VAL A 113 -1.55 16.36 6.80
CA VAL A 113 -0.71 15.82 5.72
C VAL A 113 0.69 15.52 6.26
N VAL A 114 1.17 14.32 5.99
CA VAL A 114 2.52 13.89 6.32
C VAL A 114 3.24 13.48 5.03
N PRO A 115 4.25 14.25 4.55
CA PRO A 115 5.02 13.85 3.39
C PRO A 115 5.90 12.65 3.72
N VAL A 116 5.88 11.63 2.87
CA VAL A 116 6.70 10.43 3.04
C VAL A 116 7.30 9.99 1.71
N ASN A 117 8.59 9.71 1.69
CA ASN A 117 9.26 9.14 0.53
C ASN A 117 9.13 7.63 0.57
N ALA A 118 8.48 7.06 -0.44
CA ALA A 118 8.37 5.61 -0.58
C ALA A 118 9.36 5.11 -1.64
N PRO A 119 10.16 4.07 -1.33
CA PRO A 119 11.00 3.40 -2.33
C PRO A 119 10.22 2.94 -3.57
N HIS A 120 8.95 2.55 -3.38
CA HIS A 120 8.04 2.24 -4.47
C HIS A 120 6.61 2.64 -4.10
N THR A 121 6.10 3.69 -4.73
CA THR A 121 4.80 4.29 -4.42
C THR A 121 3.63 3.32 -4.63
N LEU A 122 3.64 2.58 -5.75
CA LEU A 122 2.53 1.69 -6.15
C LEU A 122 2.30 0.51 -5.19
N SER A 123 3.34 0.01 -4.52
CA SER A 123 3.21 -1.11 -3.59
C SER A 123 2.96 -0.68 -2.14
N LEU A 124 3.03 0.62 -1.83
CA LEU A 124 2.88 1.09 -0.46
C LEU A 124 1.45 0.88 0.06
N ALA A 125 0.43 1.12 -0.78
CA ALA A 125 -0.95 0.88 -0.37
C ALA A 125 -1.20 -0.60 -0.02
N LEU A 126 -0.65 -1.53 -0.81
CA LEU A 126 -0.71 -2.97 -0.50
C LEU A 126 -0.01 -3.30 0.82
N LEU A 127 1.18 -2.74 1.06
CA LEU A 127 1.88 -2.90 2.32
C LEU A 127 1.06 -2.37 3.51
N LEU A 128 0.44 -1.20 3.37
CA LEU A 128 -0.37 -0.60 4.43
C LEU A 128 -1.64 -1.40 4.70
N LEU A 129 -2.34 -1.90 3.68
CA LEU A 129 -3.52 -2.76 3.87
C LEU A 129 -3.22 -3.95 4.79
N PHE A 130 -2.17 -4.72 4.48
CA PHE A 130 -1.81 -5.89 5.27
C PHE A 130 -1.11 -5.54 6.57
N GLY A 131 -0.18 -4.58 6.56
CA GLY A 131 0.57 -4.18 7.74
C GLY A 131 -0.32 -3.58 8.83
N LEU A 132 -1.31 -2.77 8.46
CA LEU A 132 -2.30 -2.22 9.38
C LEU A 132 -3.37 -3.24 9.81
N GLY A 133 -3.36 -4.46 9.26
CA GLY A 133 -4.37 -5.49 9.53
C GLY A 133 -5.77 -5.14 8.98
N LEU A 134 -5.86 -4.26 7.98
CA LEU A 134 -7.10 -3.95 7.27
C LEU A 134 -7.47 -5.08 6.30
N GLU A 135 -6.47 -5.71 5.71
CA GLU A 135 -6.62 -6.94 4.95
C GLU A 135 -5.84 -8.08 5.61
N THR A 136 -6.46 -9.25 5.72
CA THR A 136 -5.88 -10.42 6.40
C THR A 136 -5.77 -11.64 5.49
N ASP A 137 -6.44 -11.65 4.34
CA ASP A 137 -6.39 -12.78 3.41
C ASP A 137 -5.04 -12.83 2.67
N ARG A 138 -4.18 -13.75 3.11
CA ARG A 138 -2.84 -13.95 2.53
C ARG A 138 -2.88 -14.50 1.11
N ASN A 139 -3.96 -15.16 0.71
CA ASN A 139 -4.11 -15.63 -0.67
C ASN A 139 -4.26 -14.45 -1.62
N LEU A 140 -4.98 -13.40 -1.20
CA LEU A 140 -5.06 -12.15 -1.96
C LEU A 140 -3.72 -11.44 -2.03
N LEU A 141 -2.93 -11.45 -0.95
CA LEU A 141 -1.57 -10.92 -1.00
C LEU A 141 -0.74 -11.67 -2.06
N ALA A 142 -0.72 -13.00 -1.99
CA ALA A 142 0.02 -13.84 -2.93
C ALA A 142 -0.42 -13.58 -4.39
N ALA A 143 -1.73 -13.51 -4.64
CA ALA A 143 -2.30 -13.20 -5.96
C ALA A 143 -1.95 -11.81 -6.48
N ARG A 144 -1.60 -10.85 -5.61
CA ARG A 144 -1.15 -9.51 -6.01
C ARG A 144 0.35 -9.44 -6.31
N VAL A 145 1.15 -10.35 -5.77
CA VAL A 145 2.62 -10.32 -5.92
C VAL A 145 3.15 -11.41 -6.85
N LEU A 146 2.33 -12.42 -7.19
CA LEU A 146 2.66 -13.48 -8.13
C LEU A 146 1.49 -13.74 -9.09
N PRO A 147 1.77 -14.14 -10.34
CA PRO A 147 0.72 -14.58 -11.25
C PRO A 147 0.16 -15.94 -10.82
N SER A 148 -1.11 -16.21 -11.14
CA SER A 148 -1.80 -17.45 -10.77
C SER A 148 -1.05 -18.72 -11.20
N VAL A 149 -0.52 -18.74 -12.42
CA VAL A 149 0.25 -19.88 -12.95
C VAL A 149 1.53 -20.19 -12.15
N VAL A 150 2.09 -19.19 -11.46
CA VAL A 150 3.24 -19.41 -10.56
C VAL A 150 2.76 -19.88 -9.19
N ILE A 151 1.60 -19.42 -8.74
CA ILE A 151 0.98 -19.86 -7.47
C ILE A 151 0.57 -21.33 -7.52
N GLU A 152 0.14 -21.83 -8.68
CA GLU A 152 -0.21 -23.25 -8.89
C GLU A 152 0.93 -24.22 -8.58
N GLU A 153 2.18 -23.78 -8.69
CA GLU A 153 3.37 -24.60 -8.40
C GLU A 153 3.74 -24.60 -6.90
N PHE A 154 3.00 -23.88 -6.05
CA PHE A 154 3.25 -23.86 -4.62
C PHE A 154 3.08 -25.26 -4.00
N PRO A 155 3.94 -25.68 -3.05
CA PRO A 155 5.03 -24.94 -2.40
C PRO A 155 6.41 -25.09 -3.05
N ASN A 156 6.51 -25.61 -4.27
CA ASN A 156 7.80 -25.88 -4.91
C ASN A 156 8.43 -24.60 -5.49
N ALA A 157 9.19 -23.88 -4.67
CA ALA A 157 9.83 -22.62 -5.05
C ALA A 157 10.71 -22.69 -6.32
N VAL A 158 11.31 -23.86 -6.61
CA VAL A 158 12.12 -24.06 -7.82
C VAL A 158 11.24 -24.07 -9.07
N GLU A 159 10.13 -24.81 -9.04
CA GLU A 159 9.17 -24.84 -10.16
C GLU A 159 8.44 -23.50 -10.30
N MET A 160 8.08 -22.85 -9.18
CA MET A 160 7.57 -21.47 -9.19
C MET A 160 8.51 -20.52 -9.94
N ALA A 161 9.82 -20.54 -9.60
CA ALA A 161 10.83 -19.72 -10.26
C ALA A 161 11.00 -20.09 -11.74
N ARG A 162 10.89 -21.38 -12.07
CA ARG A 162 10.97 -21.88 -13.45
C ARG A 162 9.79 -21.39 -14.29
N VAL A 163 8.56 -21.48 -13.80
CA VAL A 163 7.37 -20.96 -14.49
C VAL A 163 7.46 -19.44 -14.62
N MET A 164 7.84 -18.75 -13.54
CA MET A 164 8.08 -17.30 -13.55
C MET A 164 9.11 -16.89 -14.61
N SER A 165 10.19 -17.67 -14.79
CA SER A 165 11.23 -17.38 -15.78
C SER A 165 10.73 -17.47 -17.22
N ARG A 166 9.60 -18.13 -17.49
CA ARG A 166 9.03 -18.34 -18.83
C ARG A 166 7.99 -17.30 -19.25
N LEU A 167 7.58 -16.41 -18.34
CA LEU A 167 6.61 -15.35 -18.66
C LEU A 167 7.10 -14.43 -19.79
N ALA A 168 6.19 -13.70 -20.44
CA ALA A 168 6.59 -12.68 -21.40
C ALA A 168 7.41 -11.57 -20.71
N GLU A 169 8.35 -10.93 -21.44
CA GLU A 169 9.24 -9.90 -20.87
C GLU A 169 8.48 -8.77 -20.15
N PRO A 170 7.44 -8.14 -20.73
CA PRO A 170 6.74 -7.04 -20.07
C PRO A 170 6.08 -7.47 -18.75
N GLN A 171 5.55 -8.69 -18.70
CA GLN A 171 4.89 -9.23 -17.51
C GLN A 171 5.92 -9.56 -16.43
N PHE A 172 7.03 -10.20 -16.81
CA PHE A 172 8.12 -10.49 -15.89
C PHE A 172 8.71 -9.22 -15.28
N ASP A 173 8.99 -8.20 -16.10
CA ASP A 173 9.53 -6.93 -15.66
C ASP A 173 8.60 -6.19 -14.71
N TRP A 174 7.29 -6.29 -14.92
CA TRP A 174 6.31 -5.76 -13.99
C TRP A 174 6.43 -6.43 -12.62
N TYR A 175 6.35 -7.76 -12.55
CA TYR A 175 6.42 -8.47 -11.27
C TYR A 175 7.78 -8.32 -10.59
N LEU A 176 8.88 -8.29 -11.37
CA LEU A 176 10.22 -8.06 -10.85
C LEU A 176 10.32 -6.69 -10.17
N ARG A 177 9.89 -5.63 -10.85
CA ARG A 177 9.89 -4.27 -10.29
C ARG A 177 8.94 -4.16 -9.10
N TYR A 178 7.75 -4.75 -9.19
CA TYR A 178 6.75 -4.70 -8.13
C TYR A 178 7.22 -5.42 -6.86
N ASN A 179 7.73 -6.66 -6.96
CA ASN A 179 8.26 -7.40 -5.80
C ASN A 179 9.51 -6.72 -5.21
N GLN A 180 10.41 -6.19 -6.05
CA GLN A 180 11.55 -5.41 -5.58
C GLN A 180 11.10 -4.16 -4.83
N GLY A 181 10.11 -3.44 -5.37
CA GLY A 181 9.54 -2.24 -4.75
C GLY A 181 8.87 -2.54 -3.41
N LEU A 182 8.04 -3.58 -3.35
CA LEU A 182 7.38 -4.01 -2.13
C LEU A 182 8.40 -4.45 -1.07
N TRP A 183 9.43 -5.20 -1.45
CA TRP A 183 10.50 -5.57 -0.52
C TRP A 183 11.25 -4.36 0.02
N LYS A 184 11.58 -3.37 -0.82
CA LYS A 184 12.19 -2.11 -0.36
C LYS A 184 11.29 -1.34 0.60
N ASN A 185 9.97 -1.31 0.36
CA ASN A 185 9.03 -0.70 1.29
C ASN A 185 8.99 -1.46 2.63
N ILE A 186 9.01 -2.80 2.62
CA ILE A 186 9.10 -3.58 3.87
C ILE A 186 10.33 -3.19 4.68
N LEU A 187 11.48 -3.05 4.02
CA LEU A 187 12.71 -2.64 4.70
C LEU A 187 12.65 -1.20 5.22
N ALA A 188 11.99 -0.29 4.50
CA ALA A 188 11.91 1.13 4.89
C ALA A 188 10.89 1.42 5.99
N PHE A 189 9.75 0.71 5.99
CA PHE A 189 8.65 0.93 6.93
C PHE A 189 8.66 -0.07 8.11
N ALA A 190 9.34 -1.21 7.96
CA ALA A 190 9.53 -2.24 8.98
C ALA A 190 8.21 -2.70 9.64
N PRO A 191 7.27 -3.33 8.90
CA PRO A 191 6.07 -3.89 9.50
C PRO A 191 6.42 -4.98 10.53
N HIS A 192 5.68 -5.03 11.64
CA HIS A 192 5.84 -6.03 12.70
C HIS A 192 5.28 -7.40 12.33
N ASP A 193 4.38 -7.46 11.36
CA ASP A 193 3.77 -8.71 10.88
C ASP A 193 4.80 -9.61 10.19
N THR A 194 5.31 -10.59 10.93
CA THR A 194 6.32 -11.52 10.43
C THR A 194 5.80 -12.38 9.29
N ALA A 195 4.52 -12.78 9.30
CA ALA A 195 3.94 -13.58 8.23
C ALA A 195 3.86 -12.82 6.90
N LEU A 196 3.51 -11.52 6.95
CA LEU A 196 3.60 -10.62 5.80
C LEU A 196 5.02 -10.55 5.24
N VAL A 197 5.99 -10.32 6.12
CA VAL A 197 7.41 -10.21 5.75
C VAL A 197 7.92 -11.51 5.11
N GLU A 198 7.58 -12.66 5.70
CA GLU A 198 7.96 -13.98 5.19
C GLU A 198 7.39 -14.27 3.81
N LEU A 199 6.11 -13.97 3.60
CA LEU A 199 5.46 -14.19 2.31
C LEU A 199 6.13 -13.34 1.23
N VAL A 200 6.26 -12.03 1.44
CA VAL A 200 6.88 -11.12 0.45
C VAL A 200 8.35 -11.47 0.21
N ARG A 201 9.08 -11.87 1.25
CA ARG A 201 10.46 -12.36 1.11
C ARG A 201 10.53 -13.60 0.23
N THR A 202 9.59 -14.52 0.39
CA THR A 202 9.52 -15.75 -0.41
C THR A 202 9.22 -15.43 -1.88
N THR A 203 8.23 -14.58 -2.15
CA THR A 203 7.88 -14.20 -3.53
C THR A 203 9.02 -13.42 -4.19
N TYR A 204 9.68 -12.53 -3.45
CA TYR A 204 10.88 -11.84 -3.91
C TYR A 204 12.00 -12.83 -4.30
N LYS A 205 12.27 -13.86 -3.50
CA LYS A 205 13.26 -14.90 -3.81
C LYS A 205 12.90 -15.66 -5.09
N VAL A 206 11.64 -16.09 -5.24
CA VAL A 206 11.15 -16.77 -6.44
C VAL A 206 11.41 -15.93 -7.69
N VAL A 207 11.08 -14.64 -7.66
CA VAL A 207 11.28 -13.73 -8.80
C VAL A 207 12.77 -13.45 -9.06
N ALA A 208 13.59 -13.35 -8.01
CA ALA A 208 15.04 -13.18 -8.13
C ALA A 208 15.70 -14.41 -8.76
N ASP A 209 15.30 -15.62 -8.39
CA ASP A 209 15.80 -16.87 -8.97
C ASP A 209 15.34 -17.04 -10.41
N ALA A 210 14.09 -16.69 -10.72
CA ALA A 210 13.59 -16.64 -12.09
C ALA A 210 14.43 -15.73 -12.99
N ARG A 211 14.85 -14.55 -12.47
CA ARG A 211 15.78 -13.65 -13.17
C ARG A 211 17.13 -14.30 -13.46
N ARG A 212 17.70 -15.00 -12.46
CA ARG A 212 18.97 -15.73 -12.63
C ARG A 212 18.85 -16.82 -13.70
N MET A 213 17.72 -17.53 -13.74
CA MET A 213 17.46 -18.55 -14.77
C MET A 213 17.39 -17.95 -16.18
N ARG A 214 16.82 -16.74 -16.34
CA ARG A 214 16.81 -16.04 -17.63
C ARG A 214 18.20 -15.65 -18.08
N VAL A 215 19.01 -15.05 -17.20
CA VAL A 215 20.38 -14.61 -17.55
C VAL A 215 21.26 -15.78 -17.97
N ARG A 216 21.11 -16.96 -17.36
CA ARG A 216 21.89 -18.17 -17.69
C ARG A 216 21.49 -18.85 -19.00
N ARG A 217 20.37 -18.48 -19.63
CA ARG A 217 19.92 -19.04 -20.91
C ARG A 217 20.50 -18.32 -22.13
N TRP A 218 21.22 -17.23 -21.90
CA TRP A 218 21.95 -16.45 -22.89
C TRP A 218 23.44 -16.53 -22.57
#